data_AF-A0A4R2TN43-F1
#
_entry.id   AF-A0A4R2TN43-F1
#
_cell.length_a   1.000
_cell.length_b   1.000
_cell.length_c   1.000
_cell.angle_alpha   90.00
_cell.angle_beta   90.00
_cell.angle_gamma   90.00
#
_symmetry.space_group_name_H-M   'P 1'
#
loop_
_entity.id
_entity.type
_entity.pdbx_description
1 polymer ?
#
loop_
_entity_poly.entity_id
_entity_poly.type
_entity_poly.pdbx_seq_one_letter_code
_entity_poly.pdbx_strand_id
1 'polypeptide(L)'
;MAQPKPRAALSSSLLARKGDARPAMRPQDLNAPSDDAGDDLGWNDMGSTVPSVLVAREALKVEIERPVAVASVSNATAARIGRETRAKTKGAKAAFTLRLDTDRHLRLRLASAVTGSSSQHLVTLALDAFLQTLPEVDALVAQLPPATPKR
;
A
#
# COMPACT_ATOMS: atom_id res chain seq x y z
N MET A 1 4.47 -33.10 -42.08
CA MET A 1 4.76 -31.65 -41.95
C MET A 1 3.46 -30.89 -42.12
N ALA A 2 2.87 -30.39 -41.03
CA ALA A 2 1.59 -29.68 -41.07
C ALA A 2 1.84 -28.17 -41.14
N GLN A 3 1.38 -27.51 -42.21
CA GLN A 3 1.48 -26.06 -42.32
C GLN A 3 0.50 -25.38 -41.35
N PRO A 4 0.90 -24.30 -40.66
CA PRO A 4 0.03 -23.61 -39.71
C PRO A 4 -1.13 -22.90 -40.45
N LYS A 5 -2.36 -23.10 -39.96
CA LYS A 5 -3.55 -22.40 -40.48
C LYS A 5 -3.39 -20.89 -40.31
N PRO A 6 -3.74 -20.07 -41.33
CA PRO A 6 -3.59 -18.62 -41.24
C PRO A 6 -4.44 -18.07 -40.10
N ARG A 7 -3.82 -17.23 -39.25
CA ARG A 7 -4.51 -16.56 -38.15
C ARG A 7 -5.49 -15.53 -38.72
N ALA A 8 -6.70 -15.50 -38.19
CA ALA A 8 -7.73 -14.55 -38.61
C ALA A 8 -7.25 -13.11 -38.36
N ALA A 9 -6.87 -12.41 -39.43
CA ALA A 9 -6.51 -11.00 -39.37
C ALA A 9 -7.78 -10.15 -39.50
N LEU A 10 -7.96 -9.23 -38.56
CA LEU A 10 -9.04 -8.25 -38.65
C LEU A 10 -8.70 -7.26 -39.77
N SER A 11 -9.31 -7.43 -40.94
CA SER A 11 -9.16 -6.47 -42.03
C SER A 11 -9.89 -5.17 -41.68
N SER A 12 -9.36 -4.04 -42.15
CA SER A 12 -9.94 -2.70 -41.88
C SER A 12 -11.44 -2.62 -42.21
N SER A 13 -11.87 -3.33 -43.26
CA SER A 13 -13.28 -3.42 -43.65
C SER A 13 -14.14 -4.15 -42.61
N LEU A 14 -13.62 -5.22 -42.01
CA LEU A 14 -14.32 -6.03 -41.02
C LEU A 14 -14.45 -5.29 -39.69
N LEU A 15 -13.42 -4.53 -39.31
CA LEU A 15 -13.45 -3.69 -38.11
C LEU A 15 -14.42 -2.51 -38.26
N ALA A 16 -14.45 -1.85 -39.43
CA ALA A 16 -15.38 -0.76 -39.71
C ALA A 16 -16.86 -1.20 -39.79
N ARG A 17 -17.12 -2.45 -40.19
CA ARG A 17 -18.49 -3.00 -40.24
C ARG A 17 -18.97 -3.60 -38.92
N LYS A 18 -18.05 -4.11 -38.09
CA LYS A 18 -18.41 -4.93 -36.91
C LYS A 18 -18.04 -4.33 -35.56
N GLY A 19 -17.14 -3.36 -35.51
CA GLY A 19 -16.88 -2.54 -34.33
C GLY A 19 -17.46 -1.15 -34.51
N ASP A 20 -17.92 -0.52 -33.43
CA ASP A 20 -18.46 0.86 -33.42
C ASP A 20 -17.43 1.96 -33.78
N ALA A 21 -16.30 1.59 -34.40
CA ALA A 21 -15.27 2.50 -34.85
C ALA A 21 -15.71 3.20 -36.14
N ARG A 22 -16.07 4.48 -36.04
CA ARG A 22 -16.36 5.32 -37.22
C ARG A 22 -15.11 5.41 -38.10
N PRO A 23 -15.25 5.26 -39.43
CA PRO A 23 -14.13 5.40 -40.35
C PRO A 23 -13.50 6.79 -40.22
N ALA A 24 -12.17 6.87 -40.28
CA ALA A 24 -11.46 8.14 -40.23
C ALA A 24 -11.97 9.06 -41.35
N MET A 25 -12.35 10.29 -41.01
CA MET A 25 -12.85 11.32 -41.94
C MET A 25 -11.81 11.77 -42.99
N ARG A 26 -10.61 11.19 -42.96
CA ARG A 26 -9.51 11.48 -43.87
C ARG A 26 -8.98 10.15 -44.41
N PRO A 27 -8.99 9.91 -45.74
CA PRO A 27 -8.40 8.71 -46.30
C PRO A 27 -6.90 8.71 -45.99
N GLN A 28 -6.40 7.65 -45.37
CA GLN A 28 -4.96 7.40 -45.31
C GLN A 28 -4.55 6.83 -46.66
N ASP A 29 -3.89 7.65 -47.49
CA ASP A 29 -3.32 7.21 -48.74
C ASP A 29 -2.17 6.23 -48.46
N LEU A 30 -2.40 4.93 -48.71
CA LEU A 30 -1.46 3.83 -48.45
C LEU A 30 -0.18 3.88 -49.30
N ASN A 31 -0.07 4.84 -50.22
CA ASN A 31 1.06 5.00 -51.13
C ASN A 31 1.79 6.35 -50.95
N ALA A 32 1.47 7.09 -49.88
CA ALA A 32 2.26 8.25 -49.48
C ALA A 32 3.60 7.76 -48.90
N PRO A 33 4.73 8.42 -49.20
CA PRO A 33 5.98 8.10 -48.52
C PRO A 33 5.74 8.18 -47.02
N SER A 34 6.22 7.18 -46.27
CA SER A 34 6.35 7.29 -44.83
C SER A 34 7.42 8.34 -44.58
N ASP A 35 7.01 9.60 -44.66
CA ASP A 35 7.80 10.71 -44.18
C ASP A 35 8.02 10.43 -42.69
N ASP A 36 9.25 10.08 -42.36
CA ASP A 36 9.83 10.15 -41.03
C ASP A 36 9.74 11.60 -40.46
N ALA A 37 9.19 12.55 -41.24
CA ALA A 37 8.74 13.87 -40.80
C ALA A 37 7.40 13.84 -40.03
N GLY A 38 6.79 12.67 -39.81
CA GLY A 38 5.63 12.51 -38.93
C GLY A 38 5.99 12.54 -37.44
N ASP A 39 7.23 12.16 -37.09
CA ASP A 39 7.70 12.13 -35.70
C ASP A 39 8.29 13.48 -35.23
N ASP A 40 8.51 14.42 -36.17
CA ASP A 40 8.87 15.83 -35.94
C ASP A 40 7.66 16.78 -36.08
N LEU A 41 6.45 16.24 -35.94
CA LEU A 41 5.32 17.09 -35.58
C LEU A 41 5.57 17.49 -34.12
N GLY A 42 5.87 18.78 -33.88
CA GLY A 42 6.22 19.40 -32.59
C GLY A 42 5.26 19.17 -31.39
N TRP A 43 4.43 18.13 -31.41
CA TRP A 43 3.85 17.45 -30.25
C TRP A 43 4.89 17.06 -29.20
N ASN A 44 6.10 16.69 -29.62
CA ASN A 44 7.22 16.39 -28.71
C ASN A 44 8.01 17.64 -28.28
N ASP A 45 7.75 18.80 -28.92
CA ASP A 45 8.32 20.11 -28.59
C ASP A 45 7.32 21.00 -27.82
N MET A 46 6.42 20.38 -27.06
CA MET A 46 5.77 21.04 -25.93
C MET A 46 6.79 21.03 -24.79
N GLY A 47 7.80 21.91 -24.91
CA GLY A 47 9.06 21.92 -24.15
C GLY A 47 8.91 21.37 -22.73
N SER A 48 9.70 20.33 -22.42
CA SER A 48 10.01 19.59 -21.17
C SER A 48 9.33 19.97 -19.84
N THR A 49 8.12 20.50 -19.87
CA THR A 49 7.38 20.99 -18.72
C THR A 49 6.70 19.78 -18.14
N VAL A 50 7.33 19.23 -17.11
CA VAL A 50 6.74 18.17 -16.29
C VAL A 50 5.28 18.57 -15.97
N PRO A 51 4.29 17.74 -16.33
CA PRO A 51 2.91 18.08 -16.10
C PRO A 51 2.67 18.32 -14.60
N SER A 52 1.88 19.35 -14.27
CA SER A 52 1.62 19.79 -12.89
C SER A 52 1.13 18.67 -11.98
N VAL A 53 0.49 17.64 -12.54
CA VAL A 53 0.04 16.44 -11.83
C VAL A 53 1.21 15.60 -11.31
N LEU A 54 2.32 15.50 -12.05
CA LEU A 54 3.51 14.77 -11.60
C LEU A 54 4.24 15.54 -10.50
N VAL A 55 4.34 16.86 -10.62
CA VAL A 55 4.87 17.74 -9.56
C VAL A 55 4.02 17.64 -8.29
N ALA A 56 2.69 17.62 -8.42
CA ALA A 56 1.79 17.44 -7.29
C ALA A 56 1.94 16.06 -6.63
N ARG A 57 2.13 15.00 -7.43
CA ARG A 57 2.38 13.64 -6.93
C ARG A 57 3.71 13.53 -6.18
N GLU A 58 4.76 14.18 -6.69
CA GLU A 58 6.07 14.23 -6.02
C GLU A 58 5.98 15.02 -4.70
N ALA A 59 5.29 16.17 -4.69
CA ALA A 59 5.03 16.93 -3.47
C ALA A 59 4.24 16.13 -2.42
N LEU A 60 3.20 15.41 -2.84
CA LEU A 60 2.40 14.53 -1.98
C LEU A 60 3.22 13.37 -1.40
N LYS A 61 4.12 12.76 -2.21
CA LYS A 61 5.03 11.72 -1.70
C LYS A 61 5.95 12.26 -0.61
N VAL A 62 6.54 13.44 -0.84
CA VAL A 62 7.40 14.11 0.15
C VAL A 62 6.61 14.46 1.42
N GLU A 63 5.34 14.87 1.31
CA GLU A 63 4.50 15.16 2.46
C GLU A 63 4.13 13.91 3.27
N ILE A 64 3.90 12.78 2.62
CA ILE A 64 3.63 11.49 3.28
C ILE A 64 4.90 10.95 3.95
N GLU A 65 6.08 11.17 3.36
CA GLU A 65 7.38 10.75 3.90
C GLU A 65 7.90 11.65 5.02
N ARG A 66 7.31 12.83 5.23
CA ARG A 66 7.64 13.66 6.39
C ARG A 66 7.26 12.91 7.67
N PRO A 67 8.21 12.68 8.58
CA PRO A 67 7.88 12.07 9.86
C PRO A 67 6.92 12.99 10.60
N VAL A 68 5.68 12.54 10.79
CA VAL A 68 4.70 13.20 11.65
C VAL A 68 5.34 13.37 13.02
N ALA A 69 5.48 14.62 13.48
CA ALA A 69 5.98 14.91 14.81
C ALA A 69 5.11 14.16 15.83
N VAL A 70 5.74 13.27 16.58
CA VAL A 70 5.06 12.39 17.54
C VAL A 70 4.44 13.26 18.63
N ALA A 71 3.11 13.38 18.64
CA ALA A 71 2.42 14.16 19.67
C ALA A 71 2.65 13.50 21.03
N SER A 72 3.26 14.22 21.97
CA SER A 72 3.48 13.74 23.33
C SER A 72 2.14 13.51 24.04
N VAL A 73 1.90 12.30 24.54
CA VAL A 73 0.70 11.96 25.30
C VAL A 73 0.77 12.62 26.68
N SER A 74 -0.29 13.32 27.10
CA SER A 74 -0.36 13.91 28.44
C SER A 74 -0.55 12.84 29.53
N ASN A 75 0.00 13.08 30.73
CA ASN A 75 -0.13 12.16 31.87
C ASN A 75 -1.59 11.87 32.24
N ALA A 76 -2.47 12.86 32.11
CA ALA A 76 -3.91 12.69 32.32
C ALA A 76 -4.52 11.68 31.32
N THR A 77 -4.08 11.73 30.06
CA THR A 77 -4.52 10.81 29.00
C THR A 77 -3.98 9.40 29.25
N ALA A 78 -2.69 9.27 29.59
CA ALA A 78 -2.09 7.99 29.95
C ALA A 78 -2.82 7.35 31.15
N ALA A 79 -3.13 8.13 32.19
CA ALA A 79 -3.87 7.65 33.35
C ALA A 79 -5.30 7.22 33.03
N ARG A 80 -5.98 7.90 32.12
CA ARG A 80 -7.31 7.48 31.63
C ARG A 80 -7.21 6.13 30.90
N ILE A 81 -6.26 5.99 29.99
CA ILE A 81 -6.04 4.74 29.23
C ILE A 81 -5.73 3.59 30.20
N GLY A 82 -4.84 3.79 31.18
CA GLY A 82 -4.49 2.77 32.18
C GLY A 82 -5.69 2.28 33.02
N ARG A 83 -6.63 3.15 33.37
CA ARG A 83 -7.87 2.75 34.07
C ARG A 83 -8.80 1.95 33.16
N GLU A 84 -8.98 2.40 31.92
CA GLU A 84 -9.84 1.73 30.93
C GLU A 84 -9.34 0.33 30.57
N THR A 85 -8.02 0.17 30.38
CA THR A 85 -7.41 -1.13 30.09
C THR A 85 -7.61 -2.09 31.25
N ARG A 86 -7.34 -1.66 32.49
CA ARG A 86 -7.56 -2.47 33.69
C ARG A 86 -9.02 -2.89 33.86
N ALA A 87 -9.97 -1.99 33.58
CA ALA A 87 -11.39 -2.29 33.66
C ALA A 87 -11.81 -3.38 32.65
N LYS A 88 -11.27 -3.33 31.42
CA LYS A 88 -11.56 -4.30 30.36
C LYS A 88 -10.93 -5.66 30.61
N THR A 89 -9.71 -5.70 31.14
CA THR A 89 -8.98 -6.96 31.36
C THR A 89 -9.24 -7.61 32.70
N LYS A 90 -9.81 -6.88 33.67
CA LYS A 90 -9.99 -7.32 35.06
C LYS A 90 -8.69 -7.88 35.69
N GLY A 91 -7.52 -7.43 35.23
CA GLY A 91 -6.21 -7.93 35.69
C GLY A 91 -5.74 -9.23 35.04
N ALA A 92 -6.44 -9.73 34.02
CA ALA A 92 -6.03 -10.88 33.22
C ALA A 92 -5.53 -10.46 31.83
N LYS A 93 -5.37 -11.44 30.93
CA LYS A 93 -4.98 -11.22 29.54
C LYS A 93 -6.14 -10.64 28.73
N ALA A 94 -5.87 -9.61 27.93
CA ALA A 94 -6.81 -9.15 26.92
C ALA A 94 -6.80 -10.11 25.72
N ALA A 95 -7.97 -10.44 25.18
CA ALA A 95 -8.05 -11.06 23.87
C ALA A 95 -7.97 -9.98 22.79
N PHE A 96 -7.11 -10.18 21.79
CA PHE A 96 -6.99 -9.32 20.63
C PHE A 96 -7.18 -10.13 19.35
N THR A 97 -8.08 -9.69 18.48
CA THR A 97 -8.30 -10.28 17.16
C THR A 97 -7.57 -9.46 16.09
N LEU A 98 -6.47 -10.02 15.57
CA LEU A 98 -5.69 -9.41 14.49
C LEU A 98 -6.23 -9.85 13.13
N ARG A 99 -6.48 -8.90 12.24
CA ARG A 99 -6.78 -9.17 10.83
C ARG A 99 -5.50 -9.03 10.02
N LEU A 100 -5.17 -10.06 9.25
CA LEU A 100 -3.99 -10.10 8.37
C LEU A 100 -4.44 -10.29 6.93
N ASP A 101 -3.74 -9.64 6.00
CA ASP A 101 -3.83 -9.98 4.58
C ASP A 101 -3.24 -11.37 4.32
N THR A 102 -3.57 -11.92 3.15
CA THR A 102 -3.19 -13.28 2.75
C THR A 102 -1.67 -13.49 2.76
N ASP A 103 -0.90 -12.51 2.29
CA ASP A 103 0.56 -12.62 2.21
C ASP A 103 1.19 -12.62 3.61
N ARG A 104 0.80 -11.67 4.48
CA ARG A 104 1.28 -11.64 5.87
C ARG A 104 0.91 -12.91 6.64
N HIS A 105 -0.30 -13.44 6.44
CA HIS A 105 -0.71 -14.69 7.07
C HIS A 105 0.12 -15.89 6.57
N LEU A 106 0.38 -15.98 5.27
CA LEU A 106 1.24 -17.03 4.69
C LEU A 106 2.65 -16.97 5.31
N ARG A 107 3.26 -15.78 5.35
CA ARG A 107 4.58 -15.57 5.94
C ARG A 107 4.61 -15.96 7.43
N LEU A 108 3.60 -15.58 8.20
CA LEU A 108 3.51 -15.94 9.62
C LEU A 108 3.40 -17.46 9.81
N ARG A 109 2.61 -18.15 8.97
CA ARG A 109 2.48 -19.61 9.03
C ARG A 109 3.79 -20.31 8.67
N LEU A 110 4.48 -19.84 7.63
CA LEU A 110 5.79 -20.38 7.25
C LEU A 110 6.84 -20.13 8.34
N ALA A 111 6.87 -18.93 8.94
CA ALA A 111 7.75 -18.62 10.05
C ALA A 111 7.51 -19.56 11.25
N SER A 112 6.25 -19.84 11.58
CA SER A 112 5.90 -20.83 12.61
C SER A 112 6.41 -22.24 12.29
N ALA A 113 6.30 -22.68 11.04
CA ALA A 113 6.78 -23.99 10.62
C ALA A 113 8.32 -24.09 10.69
N VAL A 114 9.03 -23.05 10.25
CA VAL A 114 10.50 -23.02 10.23
C VAL A 114 11.09 -22.94 11.64
N THR A 115 10.47 -22.16 12.52
CA THR A 115 10.96 -21.94 13.90
C THR A 115 10.44 -22.94 14.92
N GLY A 116 9.50 -23.82 14.52
CA GLY A 116 8.81 -24.74 15.44
C GLY A 116 7.99 -24.03 16.52
N SER A 117 7.67 -22.75 16.33
CA SER A 117 6.99 -21.91 17.32
C SER A 117 5.56 -21.55 16.88
N SER A 118 4.65 -21.47 17.84
CA SER A 118 3.27 -21.08 17.53
C SER A 118 3.22 -19.63 17.02
N SER A 119 2.27 -19.35 16.11
CA SER A 119 2.13 -18.00 15.55
C SER A 119 1.78 -16.97 16.61
N GLN A 120 1.08 -17.37 17.67
CA GLN A 120 0.80 -16.50 18.82
C GLN A 120 2.10 -16.11 19.53
N HIS A 121 3.00 -17.06 19.77
CA HIS A 121 4.27 -16.80 20.44
C HIS A 121 5.16 -15.85 19.64
N LEU A 122 5.27 -16.06 18.32
CA LEU A 122 6.04 -15.18 17.44
C LEU A 122 5.51 -13.74 17.44
N VAL A 123 4.19 -13.56 17.43
CA VAL A 123 3.57 -12.23 17.48
C VAL A 123 3.80 -11.58 18.84
N THR A 124 3.73 -12.33 19.94
CA THR A 124 4.06 -11.81 21.27
C THR A 124 5.52 -11.35 21.36
N LEU A 125 6.47 -12.18 20.90
CA LEU A 125 7.88 -11.80 20.88
C LEU A 125 8.15 -10.55 20.03
N ALA A 126 7.51 -10.46 18.87
CA ALA A 126 7.65 -9.29 17.99
C ALA A 126 7.07 -8.02 18.65
N LEU A 127 5.94 -8.15 19.36
CA LEU A 127 5.35 -7.03 20.10
C LEU A 127 6.26 -6.59 21.26
N ASP A 128 6.77 -7.52 22.05
CA ASP A 128 7.66 -7.22 23.17
C ASP A 128 8.94 -6.53 22.67
N ALA A 129 9.54 -7.04 21.60
CA ALA A 129 10.71 -6.43 20.96
C ALA A 129 10.42 -5.03 20.40
N PHE A 130 9.22 -4.82 19.84
CA PHE A 130 8.82 -3.50 19.35
C PHE A 130 8.61 -2.50 20.50
N LEU A 131 7.97 -2.91 21.59
CA LEU A 131 7.76 -2.05 22.76
C LEU A 131 9.09 -1.64 23.41
N GLN A 132 10.11 -2.51 23.39
CA GLN A 132 11.46 -2.17 23.85
C GLN A 132 12.12 -1.03 23.05
N THR A 133 11.66 -0.77 21.82
CA THR A 133 12.17 0.37 21.03
C THR A 133 11.54 1.71 21.44
N LEU A 134 10.55 1.71 22.33
CA LEU A 134 9.77 2.88 22.73
C LEU A 134 9.86 3.12 24.26
N PRO A 135 11.05 3.46 24.81
CA PRO A 135 11.24 3.64 26.25
C PRO A 135 10.39 4.77 26.86
N GLU A 136 9.96 5.75 26.05
CA GLU A 136 9.01 6.78 26.46
C GLU A 136 7.64 6.22 26.89
N VAL A 137 7.22 5.08 26.33
CA VAL A 137 5.98 4.40 26.74
C VAL A 137 6.14 3.83 28.14
N ASP A 138 7.28 3.22 28.45
CA ASP A 138 7.59 2.70 29.78
C ASP A 138 7.65 3.85 30.81
N ALA A 139 8.24 4.99 30.44
CA ALA A 139 8.27 6.18 31.28
C ALA A 139 6.85 6.70 31.58
N LEU A 140 5.93 6.66 30.62
CA LEU A 140 4.52 7.01 30.83
C LEU A 140 3.81 6.01 31.74
N VAL A 141 4.09 4.72 31.58
CA VAL A 141 3.52 3.65 32.43
C VAL A 141 4.01 3.79 33.88
N ALA A 142 5.28 4.12 34.10
CA ALA A 142 5.86 4.32 35.43
C ALA A 142 5.23 5.51 36.20
N GLN A 143 4.65 6.47 35.49
CA GLN A 143 3.96 7.62 36.07
C GLN A 143 2.50 7.32 36.47
N LEU A 144 1.98 6.13 36.15
CA LEU A 144 0.62 5.73 36.49
C LEU A 144 0.49 5.31 37.96
N PRO A 145 -0.65 5.60 38.62
CA PRO A 145 -0.88 5.13 39.98
C PRO A 145 -0.86 3.60 40.03
N PRO A 146 -0.22 2.99 41.05
CA PRO A 146 -0.10 1.54 41.14
C PRO A 146 -1.48 0.88 41.19
N ALA A 147 -1.63 -0.26 40.51
CA ALA A 147 -2.86 -1.02 40.54
C ALA A 147 -3.08 -1.58 41.95
N THR A 148 -3.97 -0.95 42.72
CA THR A 148 -4.39 -1.46 44.05
C THR A 148 -4.97 -2.87 43.90
N PRO A 149 -4.35 -3.92 44.44
CA PRO A 149 -4.90 -5.27 44.34
C PRO A 149 -6.24 -5.30 45.09
N LYS A 150 -7.28 -5.82 44.43
CA LYS A 150 -8.58 -6.04 45.06
C LYS A 150 -8.42 -7.28 45.95
N ARG A 151 -8.43 -7.08 47.27
CA ARG A 151 -8.51 -8.16 48.28
C ARG A 151 -9.78 -8.98 48.09
#